data_AF-A0A139CGR4-F1
#
_entry.id   AF-A0A139CGR4-F1
#
_cell.length_a   1.000
_cell.length_b   1.000
_cell.length_c   1.000
_cell.angle_alpha   90.00
_cell.angle_beta   90.00
_cell.angle_gamma   90.00
#
_symmetry.space_group_name_H-M   'P 1'
#
loop_
_entity.id
_entity.type
_entity.pdbx_description
1 polymer ?
#
loop_
_entity_poly.entity_id
_entity_poly.type
_entity_poly.pdbx_seq_one_letter_code
_entity_poly.pdbx_strand_id
1 'polypeptide(L)'
;MTTKSLIDIVFASEKRKNVLLLLQEGPKETETLLKSLDTTRPALLPQIKILEESHLVKKDDNDICKLTTIGNLLVEEVRSLLETFVVLDEDISYWGTRNLDFIPPSMFYRIKELGSGKIWSPEVTDIYELNKDIIETTSISKSVISITSFLHPQFFHLFDNLTEREIEVKVILTNDLFEKLKSEKYDQFKEVLENAKTDFWLYPHDTALVSFIQNEYANLFMILNRTGTFDHKQILFSNQGALNWGSDLFRNYLDQSTRIIEM
;
A
#
# COMPACT_ATOMS: atom_id res chain seq x y z
N MET A 1 7.67 -44.19 1.13
CA MET A 1 6.94 -43.08 0.50
C MET A 1 7.61 -41.80 0.93
N THR A 2 8.19 -41.04 0.00
CA THR A 2 8.76 -39.72 0.30
C THR A 2 7.61 -38.81 0.72
N THR A 3 7.54 -38.46 2.00
CA THR A 3 6.59 -37.47 2.51
C THR A 3 6.83 -36.17 1.76
N LYS A 4 5.86 -35.76 0.92
CA LYS A 4 5.93 -34.46 0.26
C LYS A 4 5.89 -33.37 1.31
N SER A 5 6.69 -32.33 1.12
CA SER A 5 6.72 -31.19 2.03
C SER A 5 5.39 -30.41 1.95
N LEU A 6 5.03 -29.66 3.00
CA LEU A 6 3.82 -28.82 2.97
C LEU A 6 3.87 -27.76 1.86
N ILE A 7 5.06 -27.26 1.52
CA ILE A 7 5.24 -26.32 0.41
C ILE A 7 4.89 -26.97 -0.94
N ASP A 8 5.32 -28.22 -1.19
CA ASP A 8 4.93 -28.98 -2.39
C ASP A 8 3.44 -29.33 -2.38
N ILE A 9 2.86 -29.53 -1.19
CA ILE A 9 1.44 -29.86 -1.06
C ILE A 9 0.57 -28.66 -1.43
N VAL A 10 0.96 -27.47 -1.01
CA VAL A 10 0.17 -26.26 -1.19
C VAL A 10 0.43 -25.62 -2.55
N PHE A 11 1.68 -25.43 -2.93
CA PHE A 11 2.02 -24.58 -4.08
C PHE A 11 2.15 -25.35 -5.40
N ALA A 12 2.44 -26.66 -5.39
CA ALA A 12 2.57 -27.42 -6.64
C ALA A 12 1.22 -27.81 -7.29
N SER A 13 0.09 -27.39 -6.71
CA SER A 13 -1.24 -27.67 -7.25
C SER A 13 -2.20 -26.53 -6.96
N GLU A 14 -2.66 -25.89 -8.03
CA GLU A 14 -3.63 -24.82 -7.97
C GLU A 14 -4.95 -25.25 -7.32
N LYS A 15 -5.42 -26.47 -7.60
CA LYS A 15 -6.64 -27.01 -6.98
C LYS A 15 -6.52 -27.12 -5.47
N ARG A 16 -5.39 -27.62 -4.95
CA ARG A 16 -5.17 -27.75 -3.51
C ARG A 16 -5.10 -26.38 -2.84
N LYS A 17 -4.35 -25.45 -3.42
CA LYS A 17 -4.29 -24.05 -2.98
C LYS A 17 -5.68 -23.42 -2.90
N ASN A 18 -6.47 -23.55 -3.97
CA ASN A 18 -7.79 -22.92 -4.06
C ASN A 18 -8.81 -23.58 -3.11
N VAL A 19 -8.74 -24.90 -2.88
CA VAL A 19 -9.54 -25.56 -1.83
C VAL A 19 -9.22 -24.96 -0.45
N LEU A 20 -7.94 -24.84 -0.09
CA LEU A 20 -7.55 -24.26 1.20
C LEU A 20 -8.10 -22.84 1.36
N LEU A 21 -7.90 -21.98 0.34
CA LEU A 21 -8.38 -20.59 0.34
C LEU A 21 -9.89 -20.48 0.49
N LEU A 22 -10.67 -21.33 -0.20
CA LEU A 22 -12.12 -21.37 -0.07
C LEU A 22 -12.55 -21.81 1.33
N LEU A 23 -11.90 -22.82 1.91
CA LEU A 23 -12.26 -23.33 3.24
C LEU A 23 -11.89 -22.39 4.38
N GLN A 24 -11.09 -21.34 4.12
CA GLN A 24 -10.82 -20.28 5.09
C GLN A 24 -12.07 -19.45 5.41
N GLU A 25 -13.03 -19.37 4.48
CA GLU A 25 -14.33 -18.74 4.70
C GLU A 25 -15.27 -19.59 5.58
N GLY A 26 -14.85 -20.83 5.90
CA GLY A 26 -15.61 -21.78 6.70
C GLY A 26 -15.77 -23.15 6.04
N PRO A 27 -16.38 -24.11 6.74
CA PRO A 27 -16.68 -25.44 6.19
C PRO A 27 -17.55 -25.36 4.93
N LYS A 28 -17.28 -26.18 3.91
CA LYS A 28 -18.04 -26.23 2.66
C LYS A 28 -18.32 -27.67 2.25
N GLU A 29 -19.50 -27.92 1.67
CA GLU A 29 -19.79 -29.18 1.01
C GLU A 29 -18.85 -29.37 -0.21
N THR A 30 -18.44 -30.61 -0.48
CA THR A 30 -17.63 -30.93 -1.66
C THR A 30 -18.31 -30.46 -2.95
N GLU A 31 -19.64 -30.51 -3.03
CA GLU A 31 -20.40 -30.02 -4.18
C GLU A 31 -20.23 -28.51 -4.39
N THR A 32 -20.20 -27.72 -3.31
CA THR A 32 -19.89 -26.29 -3.37
C THR A 32 -18.47 -26.06 -3.88
N LEU A 33 -17.49 -26.82 -3.39
CA LEU A 33 -16.10 -26.70 -3.85
C LEU A 33 -15.96 -27.03 -5.35
N LEU A 34 -16.66 -28.03 -5.86
CA LEU A 34 -16.66 -28.37 -7.28
C LEU A 34 -17.18 -27.23 -8.15
N LYS A 35 -18.29 -26.61 -7.74
CA LYS A 35 -18.90 -25.48 -8.43
C LYS A 35 -18.00 -24.24 -8.40
N SER A 36 -17.44 -23.89 -7.24
CA SER A 36 -16.56 -22.73 -7.09
C SER A 36 -15.26 -22.87 -7.87
N LEU A 37 -14.75 -24.09 -8.05
CA LEU A 37 -13.50 -24.37 -8.75
C LEU A 37 -13.69 -24.79 -10.21
N ASP A 38 -14.93 -24.76 -10.71
CA ASP A 38 -15.31 -25.24 -12.05
C ASP A 38 -14.64 -26.58 -12.40
N THR A 39 -14.85 -27.61 -11.56
CA THR A 39 -14.14 -28.88 -11.70
C THR A 39 -14.99 -30.09 -11.38
N THR A 40 -14.47 -31.30 -11.64
CA THR A 40 -15.20 -32.57 -11.51
C THR A 40 -14.74 -33.37 -10.29
N ARG A 41 -15.63 -34.25 -9.77
CA ARG A 41 -15.31 -35.14 -8.65
C ARG A 41 -14.03 -35.95 -8.85
N PRO A 42 -13.81 -36.64 -9.98
CA PRO A 42 -12.58 -37.41 -10.20
C PRO A 42 -11.31 -36.54 -10.18
N ALA A 43 -11.44 -35.25 -10.48
CA ALA A 43 -10.31 -34.33 -10.54
C ALA A 43 -10.03 -33.62 -9.20
N LEU A 44 -11.05 -33.46 -8.34
CA LEU A 44 -10.93 -32.77 -7.05
C LEU A 44 -10.74 -33.72 -5.86
N LEU A 45 -11.47 -34.85 -5.82
CA LEU A 45 -11.45 -35.76 -4.68
C LEU A 45 -10.04 -36.30 -4.36
N PRO A 46 -9.19 -36.67 -5.35
CA PRO A 46 -7.81 -37.04 -5.06
C PRO A 46 -7.00 -35.90 -4.43
N GLN A 47 -7.28 -34.64 -4.77
CA GLN A 47 -6.59 -33.48 -4.21
C GLN A 47 -7.01 -33.22 -2.76
N ILE A 48 -8.31 -33.34 -2.46
CA ILE A 48 -8.83 -33.27 -1.08
C ILE A 48 -8.22 -34.39 -0.23
N LYS A 49 -8.14 -35.61 -0.77
CA LYS A 49 -7.52 -36.74 -0.06
C LYS A 49 -6.06 -36.47 0.30
N ILE A 50 -5.28 -35.87 -0.59
CA ILE A 50 -3.89 -35.48 -0.29
C ILE A 50 -3.85 -34.44 0.83
N LEU A 51 -4.75 -33.44 0.82
CA LEU A 51 -4.83 -32.43 1.88
C LEU A 51 -5.22 -33.03 3.24
N GLU A 52 -6.10 -34.04 3.23
CA GLU A 52 -6.53 -34.78 4.41
C GLU A 52 -5.42 -35.68 4.98
N GLU A 53 -4.73 -36.44 4.12
CA GLU A 53 -3.55 -37.25 4.48
C GLU A 53 -2.40 -36.38 5.01
N SER A 54 -2.36 -35.10 4.63
CA SER A 54 -1.39 -34.11 5.11
C SER A 54 -1.90 -33.30 6.32
N HIS A 55 -3.04 -33.67 6.89
CA HIS A 55 -3.68 -33.04 8.06
C HIS A 55 -4.03 -31.55 7.90
N LEU A 56 -4.15 -31.03 6.67
CA LEU A 56 -4.56 -29.64 6.42
C LEU A 56 -6.08 -29.49 6.40
N VAL A 57 -6.78 -30.55 6.00
CA VAL A 57 -8.23 -30.59 5.86
C VAL A 57 -8.79 -31.83 6.55
N LYS A 58 -10.05 -31.78 6.96
CA LYS A 58 -10.85 -32.94 7.39
C LYS A 58 -12.15 -32.97 6.63
N LYS A 59 -12.58 -34.16 6.21
CA LYS A 59 -13.90 -34.37 5.65
C LYS A 59 -14.75 -35.20 6.60
N ASP A 60 -16.02 -34.83 6.79
CA ASP A 60 -16.96 -35.63 7.57
C ASP A 60 -17.82 -36.57 6.70
N ASP A 61 -18.66 -37.35 7.36
CA ASP A 61 -19.54 -38.33 6.71
C ASP A 61 -20.61 -37.69 5.80
N ASN A 62 -20.86 -36.39 5.95
CA ASN A 62 -21.82 -35.63 5.14
C ASN A 62 -21.16 -34.94 3.94
N ASP A 63 -19.92 -35.32 3.58
CA ASP A 63 -19.15 -34.71 2.48
C ASP A 63 -18.85 -33.21 2.75
N ILE A 64 -18.86 -32.79 4.01
CA ILE A 64 -18.47 -31.44 4.44
C ILE A 64 -16.97 -31.43 4.71
N CYS A 65 -16.30 -30.51 4.04
CA CYS A 65 -14.87 -30.31 4.07
C CYS A 65 -14.56 -29.09 4.95
N LYS A 66 -13.57 -29.17 5.84
CA LYS A 66 -13.14 -28.05 6.70
C LYS A 66 -11.65 -28.05 6.95
N LEU A 67 -11.08 -26.88 7.20
CA LEU A 67 -9.69 -26.75 7.64
C LEU A 67 -9.48 -27.36 9.03
N THR A 68 -8.30 -27.93 9.25
CA THR A 68 -7.82 -28.23 10.60
C THR A 68 -7.20 -26.99 11.23
N THR A 69 -6.80 -27.07 12.50
CA THR A 69 -6.02 -25.99 13.15
C THR A 69 -4.73 -25.66 12.38
N ILE A 70 -4.00 -26.69 11.90
CA ILE A 70 -2.78 -26.51 11.10
C ILE A 70 -3.12 -25.94 9.71
N GLY A 71 -4.23 -26.41 9.11
CA GLY A 71 -4.73 -25.87 7.85
C GLY A 71 -5.09 -24.38 7.92
N ASN A 72 -5.72 -23.95 9.02
CA ASN A 72 -6.06 -22.55 9.28
C ASN A 72 -4.79 -21.69 9.39
N LEU A 73 -3.84 -22.08 10.23
CA LEU A 73 -2.57 -21.36 10.37
C LEU A 73 -1.86 -21.24 9.01
N LEU A 74 -1.79 -22.33 8.25
CA LEU A 74 -1.10 -22.33 6.97
C LEU A 74 -1.81 -21.46 5.92
N VAL A 75 -3.15 -21.54 5.81
CA VAL A 75 -3.87 -20.78 4.79
C VAL A 75 -3.82 -19.28 5.06
N GLU A 76 -3.75 -18.86 6.33
CA GLU A 76 -3.55 -17.45 6.70
C GLU A 76 -2.22 -16.91 6.15
N GLU A 77 -1.12 -17.66 6.33
CA GLU A 77 0.20 -17.30 5.78
C GLU A 77 0.19 -17.29 4.25
N VAL A 78 -0.45 -18.28 3.63
CA VAL A 78 -0.58 -18.36 2.16
C VAL A 78 -1.36 -17.16 1.63
N ARG A 79 -2.49 -16.79 2.24
CA ARG A 79 -3.28 -15.63 1.84
C ARG A 79 -2.45 -14.35 1.96
N SER A 80 -1.81 -14.14 3.11
CA SER A 80 -0.94 -12.98 3.35
C SER A 80 0.17 -12.84 2.29
N LEU A 81 0.77 -13.97 1.89
CA LEU A 81 1.77 -13.99 0.83
C LEU A 81 1.17 -13.63 -0.55
N LEU A 82 0.01 -14.19 -0.90
CA LEU A 82 -0.67 -13.87 -2.15
C LEU A 82 -1.09 -12.39 -2.23
N GLU A 83 -1.54 -11.80 -1.12
CA GLU A 83 -1.86 -10.36 -1.05
C GLU A 83 -0.61 -9.48 -1.22
N THR A 84 0.55 -9.95 -0.78
CA THR A 84 1.83 -9.28 -1.07
C THR A 84 2.15 -9.34 -2.56
N PHE A 85 1.90 -10.47 -3.23
CA PHE A 85 2.07 -10.57 -4.68
C PHE A 85 1.12 -9.63 -5.43
N VAL A 86 -0.12 -9.43 -4.97
CA VAL A 86 -1.03 -8.43 -5.58
C VAL A 86 -0.40 -7.03 -5.65
N VAL A 87 0.36 -6.63 -4.62
CA VAL A 87 1.05 -5.33 -4.62
C VAL A 87 2.25 -5.33 -5.57
N LEU A 88 3.08 -6.37 -5.49
CA LEU A 88 4.35 -6.44 -6.22
C LEU A 88 4.18 -6.73 -7.71
N ASP A 89 3.16 -7.51 -8.08
CA ASP A 89 2.86 -7.89 -9.46
C ASP A 89 2.24 -6.75 -10.27
N GLU A 90 1.82 -5.65 -9.63
CA GLU A 90 1.37 -4.43 -10.32
C GLU A 90 2.45 -3.91 -11.29
N ASP A 91 3.70 -3.86 -10.83
CA ASP A 91 4.89 -3.68 -11.67
C ASP A 91 6.15 -4.10 -10.89
N ILE A 92 6.60 -5.32 -11.14
CA ILE A 92 7.79 -5.91 -10.50
C ILE A 92 9.04 -5.05 -10.77
N SER A 93 9.14 -4.44 -11.95
CA SER A 93 10.28 -3.60 -12.33
C SER A 93 10.27 -2.29 -11.55
N TYR A 94 9.10 -1.68 -11.38
CA TYR A 94 8.93 -0.51 -10.52
C TYR A 94 9.44 -0.83 -9.11
N TRP A 95 8.87 -1.84 -8.43
CA TRP A 95 9.25 -2.17 -7.06
C TRP A 95 10.73 -2.59 -6.93
N GLY A 96 11.25 -3.34 -7.91
CA GLY A 96 12.64 -3.79 -7.92
C GLY A 96 13.67 -2.67 -8.08
N THR A 97 13.28 -1.52 -8.65
CA THR A 97 14.17 -0.38 -8.91
C THR A 97 14.02 0.76 -7.91
N ARG A 98 12.95 0.79 -7.10
CA ARG A 98 12.77 1.79 -6.04
C ARG A 98 13.71 1.60 -4.85
N ASN A 99 14.08 2.71 -4.25
CA ASN A 99 14.63 2.72 -2.91
C ASN A 99 13.46 2.71 -1.90
N LEU A 100 13.31 1.61 -1.18
CA LEU A 100 12.23 1.39 -0.21
C LEU A 100 12.70 1.60 1.24
N ASP A 101 13.92 2.09 1.46
CA ASP A 101 14.52 2.27 2.80
C ASP A 101 13.78 3.36 3.60
N PHE A 102 12.95 4.17 2.95
CA PHE A 102 12.06 5.13 3.58
C PHE A 102 10.94 4.48 4.41
N ILE A 103 10.68 3.17 4.20
CA ILE A 103 9.62 2.41 4.87
C ILE A 103 10.17 1.77 6.14
N PRO A 104 9.59 2.04 7.32
CA PRO A 104 9.98 1.36 8.56
C PRO A 104 9.81 -0.17 8.45
N PRO A 105 10.70 -0.99 9.05
CA PRO A 105 10.64 -2.45 8.93
C PRO A 105 9.28 -3.06 9.31
N SER A 106 8.65 -2.57 10.39
CA SER A 106 7.33 -3.03 10.83
C SER A 106 6.22 -2.78 9.80
N MET A 107 6.35 -1.73 9.01
CA MET A 107 5.42 -1.38 7.95
C MET A 107 5.69 -2.14 6.66
N PHE A 108 6.96 -2.44 6.38
CA PHE A 108 7.34 -3.23 5.22
C PHE A 108 6.72 -4.64 5.25
N TYR A 109 6.66 -5.29 6.42
CA TYR A 109 5.96 -6.57 6.59
C TYR A 109 4.44 -6.50 6.42
N ARG A 110 3.88 -5.28 6.38
CA ARG A 110 2.46 -4.98 6.17
C ARG A 110 2.18 -4.46 4.76
N ILE A 111 3.13 -4.53 3.84
CA ILE A 111 3.00 -3.94 2.48
C ILE A 111 1.77 -4.45 1.73
N LYS A 112 1.32 -5.68 1.98
CA LYS A 112 0.07 -6.26 1.47
C LYS A 112 -1.17 -5.40 1.69
N GLU A 113 -1.18 -4.56 2.73
CA GLU A 113 -2.27 -3.62 3.02
C GLU A 113 -2.42 -2.56 1.92
N LEU A 114 -1.36 -2.28 1.14
CA LEU A 114 -1.45 -1.36 0.00
C LEU A 114 -2.39 -1.87 -1.10
N GLY A 115 -2.57 -3.19 -1.24
CA GLY A 115 -3.40 -3.79 -2.29
C GLY A 115 -2.97 -3.40 -3.72
N SER A 116 -3.91 -3.46 -4.68
CA SER A 116 -3.66 -3.05 -6.06
C SER A 116 -3.45 -1.54 -6.16
N GLY A 117 -2.41 -1.15 -6.87
CA GLY A 117 -2.07 0.25 -7.13
C GLY A 117 -2.36 0.66 -8.57
N LYS A 118 -2.21 1.95 -8.87
CA LYS A 118 -2.19 2.45 -10.25
C LYS A 118 -0.91 3.26 -10.44
N ILE A 119 -0.03 2.77 -11.29
CA ILE A 119 1.20 3.49 -11.64
C ILE A 119 0.91 4.47 -12.76
N TRP A 120 1.33 5.71 -12.56
CA TRP A 120 1.28 6.76 -13.55
C TRP A 120 2.70 7.23 -13.87
N SER A 121 2.99 7.34 -15.16
CA SER A 121 4.28 7.81 -15.67
C SER A 121 4.00 9.00 -16.59
N PRO A 122 4.26 10.25 -16.13
CA PRO A 122 4.08 11.42 -16.99
C PRO A 122 5.01 11.34 -18.20
N GLU A 123 4.56 11.88 -19.33
CA GLU A 123 5.48 12.25 -20.40
C GLU A 123 6.35 13.44 -19.95
N VAL A 124 7.48 13.65 -20.63
CA VAL A 124 8.41 14.74 -20.29
C VAL A 124 7.73 16.12 -20.37
N THR A 125 6.73 16.28 -21.24
CA THR A 125 5.94 17.51 -21.37
C THR A 125 5.03 17.77 -20.18
N ASP A 126 4.73 16.74 -19.39
CA ASP A 126 3.67 16.72 -18.39
C ASP A 126 4.23 16.44 -16.98
N ILE A 127 5.54 16.55 -16.78
CA ILE A 127 6.20 16.24 -15.49
C ILE A 127 5.77 17.15 -14.32
N TYR A 128 5.12 18.28 -14.63
CA TYR A 128 4.55 19.22 -13.67
C TYR A 128 3.02 19.16 -13.61
N GLU A 129 2.40 18.26 -14.38
CA GLU A 129 0.97 18.03 -14.29
C GLU A 129 0.65 17.25 -13.00
N LEU A 130 -0.36 17.73 -12.29
CA LEU A 130 -0.82 17.06 -11.09
C LEU A 130 -1.63 15.81 -11.44
N ASN A 131 -1.54 14.80 -10.59
CA ASN A 131 -2.32 13.60 -10.76
C ASN A 131 -3.82 13.92 -10.61
N LYS A 132 -4.61 13.77 -11.68
CA LYS A 132 -6.03 14.14 -11.66
C LYS A 132 -6.82 13.34 -10.60
N ASP A 133 -6.50 12.07 -10.43
CA ASP A 133 -7.19 11.19 -9.47
C ASP A 133 -6.98 11.68 -8.02
N ILE A 134 -5.75 12.10 -7.65
CA ILE A 134 -5.50 12.66 -6.32
C ILE A 134 -6.15 14.05 -6.15
N ILE A 135 -6.18 14.87 -7.20
CA ILE A 135 -6.74 16.24 -7.11
C ILE A 135 -8.26 16.22 -6.98
N GLU A 136 -8.93 15.36 -7.74
CA GLU A 136 -10.38 15.19 -7.65
C GLU A 136 -10.80 14.71 -6.26
N THR A 137 -10.12 13.69 -5.72
CA THR A 137 -10.40 13.17 -4.38
C THR A 137 -10.03 14.15 -3.28
N THR A 138 -8.98 14.94 -3.46
CA THR A 138 -8.59 15.98 -2.51
C THR A 138 -9.63 17.09 -2.43
N SER A 139 -10.22 17.46 -3.57
CA SER A 139 -11.21 18.56 -3.65
C SER A 139 -12.49 18.32 -2.85
N ILE A 140 -12.76 17.07 -2.47
CA ILE A 140 -13.92 16.65 -1.67
C ILE A 140 -13.55 16.13 -0.28
N SER A 141 -12.25 16.15 0.07
CA SER A 141 -11.79 15.67 1.37
C SER A 141 -11.77 16.78 2.41
N LYS A 142 -11.85 16.40 3.69
CA LYS A 142 -11.75 17.33 4.83
C LYS A 142 -10.32 17.63 5.24
N SER A 143 -9.40 16.72 4.96
CA SER A 143 -8.01 16.84 5.39
C SER A 143 -7.04 16.17 4.42
N VAL A 144 -5.85 16.76 4.31
CA VAL A 144 -4.73 16.21 3.56
C VAL A 144 -3.52 16.13 4.48
N ILE A 145 -2.83 14.99 4.43
CA ILE A 145 -1.51 14.83 5.04
C ILE A 145 -0.48 14.63 3.93
N SER A 146 0.70 15.20 4.09
CA SER A 146 1.75 15.13 3.07
C SER A 146 3.14 15.06 3.69
N ILE A 147 4.02 14.28 3.06
CA ILE A 147 5.47 14.33 3.30
C ILE A 147 6.08 14.75 1.97
N THR A 148 6.95 15.75 1.93
CA THR A 148 7.58 16.17 0.67
C THR A 148 9.00 16.67 0.86
N SER A 149 9.86 16.31 -0.10
CA SER A 149 11.24 16.75 -0.20
C SER A 149 11.51 17.65 -1.41
N PHE A 150 10.48 17.97 -2.20
CA PHE A 150 10.60 18.76 -3.41
C PHE A 150 9.60 19.92 -3.45
N LEU A 151 9.97 20.97 -4.20
CA LEU A 151 9.14 22.15 -4.43
C LEU A 151 8.44 22.05 -5.80
N HIS A 152 7.18 21.63 -5.82
CA HIS A 152 6.39 21.62 -7.05
C HIS A 152 6.14 23.06 -7.56
N PRO A 153 6.12 23.34 -8.87
CA PRO A 153 5.84 24.68 -9.39
C PRO A 153 4.50 25.28 -8.93
N GLN A 154 3.52 24.42 -8.65
CA GLN A 154 2.18 24.81 -8.18
C GLN A 154 2.04 24.73 -6.65
N PHE A 155 3.13 24.60 -5.89
CA PHE A 155 3.08 24.37 -4.43
C PHE A 155 2.19 25.38 -3.70
N PHE A 156 2.46 26.68 -3.80
CA PHE A 156 1.67 27.72 -3.10
C PHE A 156 0.22 27.78 -3.60
N HIS A 157 0.01 27.73 -4.91
CA HIS A 157 -1.33 27.69 -5.50
C HIS A 157 -2.17 26.51 -4.98
N LEU A 158 -1.53 25.36 -4.69
CA LEU A 158 -2.24 24.23 -4.07
C LEU A 158 -2.69 24.57 -2.65
N PHE A 159 -1.85 25.19 -1.83
CA PHE A 159 -2.28 25.61 -0.48
C PHE A 159 -3.40 26.63 -0.52
N ASP A 160 -3.35 27.61 -1.42
CA ASP A 160 -4.42 28.60 -1.59
C ASP A 160 -5.76 27.89 -1.87
N ASN A 161 -5.78 26.99 -2.86
CA ASN A 161 -6.97 26.23 -3.22
C ASN A 161 -7.49 25.33 -2.09
N LEU A 162 -6.61 24.72 -1.30
CA LEU A 162 -7.00 23.84 -0.19
C LEU A 162 -7.58 24.64 0.97
N THR A 163 -6.94 25.75 1.32
CA THR A 163 -7.35 26.59 2.45
C THR A 163 -8.64 27.37 2.16
N GLU A 164 -8.85 27.85 0.93
CA GLU A 164 -10.13 28.42 0.47
C GLU A 164 -11.31 27.44 0.57
N ARG A 165 -11.01 26.14 0.47
CA ARG A 165 -11.98 25.04 0.61
C ARG A 165 -12.13 24.55 2.05
N GLU A 166 -11.51 25.25 3.00
CA GLU A 166 -11.54 24.92 4.44
C GLU A 166 -10.91 23.56 4.79
N ILE A 167 -10.07 23.00 3.90
CA ILE A 167 -9.40 21.71 4.07
C ILE A 167 -8.21 21.86 5.00
N GLU A 168 -8.12 20.98 6.02
CA GLU A 168 -6.97 20.94 6.92
C GLU A 168 -5.76 20.27 6.25
N VAL A 169 -4.58 20.89 6.29
CA VAL A 169 -3.38 20.38 5.63
C VAL A 169 -2.25 20.21 6.63
N LYS A 170 -1.67 19.01 6.69
CA LYS A 170 -0.50 18.72 7.54
C LYS A 170 0.66 18.27 6.68
N VAL A 171 1.78 18.97 6.77
CA VAL A 171 2.92 18.74 5.86
C VAL A 171 4.20 18.53 6.62
N ILE A 172 4.89 17.45 6.32
CA ILE A 172 6.25 17.18 6.78
C ILE A 172 7.22 17.52 5.65
N LEU A 173 8.14 18.44 5.92
CA LEU A 173 9.16 18.90 4.99
C LEU A 173 10.51 18.29 5.37
N THR A 174 11.31 17.90 4.39
CA THR A 174 12.74 17.65 4.62
C THR A 174 13.49 18.95 4.88
N ASN A 175 14.64 18.87 5.56
CA ASN A 175 15.51 20.01 5.81
C ASN A 175 15.87 20.82 4.56
N ASP A 176 16.27 20.16 3.48
CA ASP A 176 16.67 20.85 2.24
C ASP A 176 15.53 21.66 1.60
N LEU A 177 14.32 21.11 1.60
CA LEU A 177 13.14 21.82 1.11
C LEU A 177 12.79 23.01 2.00
N PHE A 178 12.86 22.84 3.32
CA PHE A 178 12.59 23.93 4.27
C PHE A 178 13.57 25.10 4.06
N GLU A 179 14.87 24.83 3.96
CA GLU A 179 15.89 25.86 3.71
C GLU A 179 15.67 26.54 2.36
N LYS A 180 15.32 25.79 1.31
CA LYS A 180 14.98 26.36 -0.01
C LYS A 180 13.77 27.28 0.05
N LEU A 181 12.72 26.88 0.77
CA LEU A 181 11.53 27.72 0.97
C LEU A 181 11.88 29.00 1.71
N LYS A 182 12.70 28.91 2.75
CA LYS A 182 13.17 30.07 3.53
C LYS A 182 14.03 31.02 2.70
N SER A 183 14.91 30.51 1.84
CA SER A 183 15.82 31.35 1.05
C SER A 183 15.18 31.96 -0.21
N GLU A 184 14.31 31.22 -0.89
CA GLU A 184 13.79 31.61 -2.22
C GLU A 184 12.34 32.06 -2.21
N LYS A 185 11.56 31.67 -1.19
CA LYS A 185 10.10 31.82 -1.15
C LYS A 185 9.59 32.28 0.23
N TYR A 186 10.41 33.03 0.96
CA TYR A 186 10.17 33.41 2.35
C TYR A 186 8.75 33.95 2.60
N ASP A 187 8.35 34.99 1.88
CA ASP A 187 7.06 35.66 2.12
C ASP A 187 5.87 34.72 1.84
N GLN A 188 5.91 33.99 0.73
CA GLN A 188 4.86 33.04 0.34
C GLN A 188 4.78 31.86 1.32
N PHE A 189 5.92 31.35 1.78
CA PHE A 189 5.94 30.25 2.73
C PHE A 189 5.51 30.69 4.13
N LYS A 190 5.87 31.90 4.54
CA LYS A 190 5.39 32.49 5.80
C LYS A 190 3.86 32.62 5.81
N GLU A 191 3.27 33.13 4.71
CA GLU A 191 1.82 33.26 4.58
C GLU A 191 1.10 31.91 4.72
N VAL A 192 1.61 30.88 4.03
CA VAL A 192 1.06 29.54 4.17
C VAL A 192 1.27 29.00 5.58
N LEU A 193 2.46 29.12 6.17
CA LEU A 193 2.76 28.64 7.53
C LEU A 193 1.83 29.25 8.60
N GLU A 194 1.51 30.55 8.47
CA GLU A 194 0.67 31.29 9.42
C GLU A 194 -0.84 31.02 9.23
N ASN A 195 -1.23 30.25 8.21
CA ASN A 195 -2.62 29.89 7.96
C ASN A 195 -3.13 28.86 8.99
N ALA A 196 -4.27 29.14 9.62
CA ALA A 196 -4.87 28.29 10.65
C ALA A 196 -5.30 26.89 10.17
N LYS A 197 -5.40 26.68 8.86
CA LYS A 197 -5.73 25.38 8.23
C LYS A 197 -4.51 24.55 7.90
N THR A 198 -3.30 25.07 8.10
CA THR A 198 -2.08 24.37 7.73
C THR A 198 -1.18 24.19 8.93
N ASP A 199 -0.55 23.03 9.00
CA ASP A 199 0.51 22.75 9.96
C ASP A 199 1.73 22.18 9.23
N PHE A 200 2.92 22.64 9.62
CA PHE A 200 4.17 22.16 9.06
C PHE A 200 5.09 21.56 10.13
N TRP A 201 5.82 20.52 9.74
CA TRP A 201 6.86 19.89 10.54
C TRP A 201 8.13 19.71 9.72
N LEU A 202 9.25 19.74 10.41
CA LEU A 202 10.58 19.51 9.86
C LEU A 202 11.04 18.10 10.22
N TYR A 203 11.27 17.28 9.20
CA TYR A 203 11.90 15.97 9.32
C TYR A 203 13.42 16.11 9.14
N PRO A 204 14.23 15.71 10.14
CA PRO A 204 15.66 16.02 10.16
C PRO A 204 16.54 14.99 9.42
N HIS A 205 15.96 13.92 8.87
CA HIS A 205 16.70 12.85 8.22
C HIS A 205 16.50 12.82 6.72
N ASP A 206 17.47 12.28 5.99
CA ASP A 206 17.33 12.00 4.57
C ASP A 206 16.28 10.91 4.33
N THR A 207 15.59 11.00 3.20
CA THR A 207 14.59 10.01 2.80
C THR A 207 14.58 9.81 1.29
N ALA A 208 14.31 8.58 0.86
CA ALA A 208 14.06 8.26 -0.55
C ALA A 208 12.64 8.63 -1.01
N LEU A 209 11.77 9.02 -0.07
CA LEU A 209 10.41 9.45 -0.35
C LEU A 209 10.43 10.90 -0.85
N VAL A 210 10.25 11.08 -2.16
CA VAL A 210 10.19 12.42 -2.77
C VAL A 210 8.92 13.13 -2.34
N SER A 211 7.80 12.40 -2.39
CA SER A 211 6.52 12.91 -1.93
C SER A 211 5.56 11.80 -1.60
N PHE A 212 4.79 12.02 -0.56
CA PHE A 212 3.62 11.25 -0.19
C PHE A 212 2.48 12.23 0.04
N ILE A 213 1.32 11.94 -0.54
CA ILE A 213 0.09 12.71 -0.33
C ILE A 213 -1.00 11.71 0.04
N GLN A 214 -1.73 11.97 1.11
CA GLN A 214 -2.91 11.21 1.47
C GLN A 214 -4.06 12.14 1.79
N ASN A 215 -5.23 11.80 1.25
CA ASN A 215 -6.52 12.35 1.64
C ASN A 215 -7.43 11.22 2.18
N GLU A 216 -8.72 11.48 2.38
CA GLU A 216 -9.66 10.46 2.90
C GLU A 216 -9.92 9.28 1.94
N TYR A 217 -9.48 9.36 0.68
CA TYR A 217 -9.84 8.43 -0.39
C TYR A 217 -8.65 7.74 -1.05
N ALA A 218 -7.47 8.37 -1.08
CA ALA A 218 -6.30 7.81 -1.72
C ALA A 218 -4.96 8.28 -1.13
N ASN A 219 -3.95 7.45 -1.38
CA ASN A 219 -2.53 7.76 -1.19
C ASN A 219 -1.84 7.86 -2.55
N LEU A 220 -0.97 8.84 -2.72
CA LEU A 220 -0.08 8.98 -3.86
C LEU A 220 1.36 8.99 -3.37
N PHE A 221 2.22 8.18 -3.98
CA PHE A 221 3.65 8.13 -3.68
C PHE A 221 4.49 8.52 -4.90
N MET A 222 5.55 9.28 -4.64
CA MET A 222 6.67 9.57 -5.54
C MET A 222 7.96 9.14 -4.83
N ILE A 223 8.67 8.19 -5.40
CA ILE A 223 9.76 7.47 -4.72
C ILE A 223 11.01 7.52 -5.60
N LEU A 224 12.17 7.84 -5.02
CA LEU A 224 13.44 7.75 -5.73
C LEU A 224 13.76 6.31 -6.14
N ASN A 225 14.46 6.15 -7.25
CA ASN A 225 15.06 4.87 -7.58
C ASN A 225 16.31 4.61 -6.69
N ARG A 226 16.86 3.40 -6.77
CA ARG A 226 18.08 3.01 -6.03
C ARG A 226 19.34 3.79 -6.43
N THR A 227 19.34 4.48 -7.56
CA THR A 227 20.44 5.37 -7.98
C THR A 227 20.24 6.81 -7.52
N GLY A 228 19.19 7.10 -6.73
CA GLY A 228 18.85 8.44 -6.27
C GLY A 228 18.22 9.34 -7.35
N THR A 229 17.85 8.78 -8.50
CA THR A 229 17.23 9.51 -9.60
C THR A 229 15.71 9.56 -9.42
N PHE A 230 15.14 10.75 -9.64
CA PHE A 230 13.70 10.95 -9.71
C PHE A 230 13.23 10.82 -11.17
N ASP A 231 12.32 9.89 -11.42
CA ASP A 231 11.79 9.60 -12.77
C ASP A 231 10.32 10.04 -12.93
N HIS A 232 9.82 10.86 -12.00
CA HIS A 232 8.45 11.40 -11.97
C HIS A 232 7.33 10.35 -11.91
N LYS A 233 7.63 9.05 -11.80
CA LYS A 233 6.59 8.04 -11.68
C LYS A 233 5.90 8.15 -10.34
N GLN A 234 4.59 8.00 -10.39
CA GLN A 234 3.69 8.05 -9.26
C GLN A 234 2.98 6.72 -9.11
N ILE A 235 2.68 6.32 -7.88
CA ILE A 235 1.80 5.17 -7.61
C ILE A 235 0.68 5.58 -6.67
N LEU A 236 -0.56 5.30 -7.08
CA LEU A 236 -1.78 5.63 -6.36
C LEU A 236 -2.40 4.37 -5.75
N PHE A 237 -2.87 4.46 -4.51
CA PHE A 237 -3.65 3.41 -3.85
C PHE A 237 -4.91 4.00 -3.22
N SER A 238 -6.04 3.32 -3.34
CA SER A 238 -7.35 3.88 -2.92
C SER A 238 -8.20 2.94 -2.06
N ASN A 239 -7.64 1.81 -1.60
CA ASN A 239 -8.35 0.92 -0.68
C ASN A 239 -8.09 1.32 0.79
N GLN A 240 -8.98 0.88 1.68
CA GLN A 240 -8.92 1.23 3.11
C GLN A 240 -7.64 0.75 3.80
N GLY A 241 -7.11 -0.41 3.42
CA GLY A 241 -5.84 -0.93 3.95
C GLY A 241 -4.70 0.02 3.65
N ALA A 242 -4.64 0.53 2.41
CA ALA A 242 -3.63 1.48 2.00
C ALA A 242 -3.73 2.78 2.79
N LEU A 243 -4.93 3.33 3.00
CA LEU A 243 -5.14 4.56 3.81
C LEU A 243 -4.66 4.38 5.26
N ASN A 244 -4.93 3.21 5.86
CA ASN A 244 -4.44 2.91 7.20
C ASN A 244 -2.91 2.81 7.23
N TRP A 245 -2.33 2.13 6.25
CA TRP A 245 -0.89 2.00 6.08
C TRP A 245 -0.22 3.37 5.88
N GLY A 246 -0.78 4.24 5.03
CA GLY A 246 -0.27 5.59 4.79
C GLY A 246 -0.38 6.50 6.03
N SER A 247 -1.45 6.35 6.81
CA SER A 247 -1.62 7.08 8.09
C SER A 247 -0.55 6.68 9.11
N ASP A 248 -0.25 5.38 9.19
CA ASP A 248 0.82 4.86 10.05
C ASP A 248 2.21 5.36 9.58
N LEU A 249 2.41 5.48 8.25
CA LEU A 249 3.65 6.02 7.68
C LEU A 249 3.82 7.47 8.09
N PHE A 250 2.79 8.28 7.86
CA PHE A 250 2.81 9.69 8.24
C PHE A 250 3.07 9.87 9.73
N ARG A 251 2.41 9.09 10.59
CA ARG A 251 2.63 9.14 12.04
C ARG A 251 4.08 8.81 12.39
N ASN A 252 4.68 7.79 11.77
CA ASN A 252 6.07 7.44 12.01
C ASN A 252 7.05 8.58 11.64
N TYR A 253 6.80 9.29 10.54
CA TYR A 253 7.58 10.48 10.19
C TYR A 253 7.32 11.63 11.16
N LEU A 254 6.05 11.84 11.54
CA LEU A 254 5.63 12.89 12.45
C LEU A 254 6.29 12.75 13.83
N ASP A 255 6.35 11.53 14.37
CA ASP A 255 6.96 11.21 15.66
C ASP A 255 8.47 11.52 15.70
N GLN A 256 9.10 11.63 14.54
CA GLN A 256 10.52 11.97 14.35
C GLN A 256 10.72 13.42 13.88
N SER A 257 9.64 14.19 13.75
CA SER A 257 9.67 15.55 13.20
C SER A 257 9.41 16.61 14.27
N THR A 258 9.91 17.82 14.05
CA THR A 258 9.67 18.97 14.93
C THR A 258 8.69 19.94 14.28
N ARG A 259 7.66 20.39 15.01
CA ARG A 259 6.69 21.35 14.45
C ARG A 259 7.37 22.69 14.15
N ILE A 260 7.09 23.25 12.99
CA ILE A 260 7.53 24.59 12.60
C ILE A 260 6.46 25.57 13.09
N ILE A 261 6.84 26.46 14.00
CA ILE A 261 5.93 27.42 14.65
C ILE A 261 6.12 28.85 14.15
N GLU A 262 7.29 29.16 13.61
CA GLU A 262 7.67 30.47 13.08
C GLU A 262 8.81 30.32 12.05
N MET A 263 9.03 31.36 11.25
CA MET A 263 10.02 31.41 10.15
C MET A 263 11.35 32.04 10.56
#